data_AF-A0A090RZQ3-F1
#
_entry.id   AF-A0A090RZQ3-F1
#
_cell.length_a   1.000
_cell.length_b   1.000
_cell.length_c   1.000
_cell.angle_alpha   90.00
_cell.angle_beta   90.00
_cell.angle_gamma   90.00
#
_symmetry.space_group_name_H-M   'P 1'
#
loop_
_entity.id
_entity.type
_entity.pdbx_description
1 polymer ?
#
loop_
_entity_poly.entity_id
_entity_poly.type
_entity_poly.pdbx_seq_one_letter_code
_entity_poly.pdbx_strand_id
1 'polypeptide(L)'
;MTQYSMKFPKDFILGAAASAWQTEGWSGKKEGQDSYIDVWYKNDRKVWHNGYGPAVATDFYNRYVEDIDLMQVVGLTHYRSSINWSRFMLDYEQGIVDEEYATYVDK
;
A
#
# COMPACT_ATOMS: atom_id res chain seq x y z
N MET A 1 20.04 -8.03 36.25
CA MET A 1 19.77 -8.29 34.83
C MET A 1 20.84 -7.58 34.02
N THR A 2 21.54 -8.27 33.13
CA THR A 2 22.59 -7.63 32.32
C THR A 2 21.91 -6.91 31.16
N GLN A 3 22.12 -5.59 31.06
CA GLN A 3 21.59 -4.77 29.98
C GLN A 3 22.65 -4.69 28.87
N TYR A 4 22.32 -5.19 27.70
CA TYR A 4 23.17 -5.05 26.51
C TYR A 4 22.76 -3.78 25.77
N SER A 5 23.73 -2.91 25.49
CA SER A 5 23.54 -1.70 24.69
C SER A 5 24.32 -1.83 23.38
N MET A 6 23.62 -1.72 22.26
CA MET A 6 24.20 -1.72 20.91
C MET A 6 23.78 -0.44 20.21
N LYS A 7 24.71 0.18 19.46
CA LYS A 7 24.43 1.35 18.62
C LYS A 7 24.30 0.88 17.18
N PHE A 8 23.25 1.30 16.49
CA PHE A 8 23.14 1.11 15.05
C PHE A 8 24.19 1.96 14.32
N PRO A 9 24.67 1.49 13.15
CA PRO A 9 25.40 2.34 12.20
C PRO A 9 24.62 3.61 11.88
N LYS A 10 25.32 4.71 11.55
CA LYS A 10 24.68 6.02 11.28
C LYS A 10 23.75 5.98 10.07
N ASP A 11 24.02 5.09 9.13
CA ASP A 11 23.32 4.86 7.87
C ASP A 11 22.35 3.67 7.95
N PHE A 12 22.11 3.14 9.15
CA PHE A 12 21.16 2.05 9.32
C PHE A 12 19.74 2.50 8.98
N ILE A 13 19.11 1.78 8.06
CA ILE A 13 17.72 2.03 7.66
C ILE A 13 16.78 1.28 8.61
N LEU A 14 16.06 2.04 9.42
CA LEU A 14 14.91 1.54 10.16
C LEU A 14 13.63 2.01 9.47
N GLY A 15 12.78 1.08 9.08
CA GLY A 15 11.57 1.40 8.32
C GLY A 15 10.45 0.38 8.51
N ALA A 16 9.33 0.66 7.86
CA ALA A 16 8.19 -0.25 7.75
C ALA A 16 7.95 -0.66 6.30
N ALA A 17 7.16 -1.72 6.10
CA ALA A 17 6.76 -2.17 4.78
C ALA A 17 5.28 -2.52 4.74
N ALA A 18 4.62 -2.18 3.64
CA ALA A 18 3.28 -2.62 3.32
C ALA A 18 3.15 -2.88 1.80
N SER A 19 1.99 -3.39 1.37
CA SER A 19 1.68 -3.52 -0.06
C SER A 19 0.37 -2.83 -0.39
N ALA A 20 0.27 -2.31 -1.61
CA ALA A 20 -0.82 -1.45 -2.05
C ALA A 20 -2.20 -2.07 -1.84
N TRP A 21 -2.41 -3.33 -2.24
CA TRP A 21 -3.73 -3.96 -2.09
C TRP A 21 -4.11 -4.21 -0.62
N GLN A 22 -3.13 -4.30 0.28
CA GLN A 22 -3.35 -4.46 1.72
C GLN A 22 -3.67 -3.15 2.43
N THR A 23 -3.41 -1.99 1.82
CA THR A 23 -3.50 -0.68 2.48
C THR A 23 -4.37 0.33 1.73
N GLU A 24 -4.26 0.45 0.41
CA GLU A 24 -4.90 1.52 -0.38
C GLU A 24 -6.43 1.47 -0.40
N GLY A 25 -7.01 0.26 -0.45
CA GLY A 25 -8.45 0.10 -0.69
C GLY A 25 -8.83 0.24 -2.17
N TRP A 26 -10.11 0.47 -2.46
CA TRP A 26 -10.65 0.67 -3.82
C TRP A 26 -10.95 2.12 -4.19
N SER A 27 -10.71 3.08 -3.29
CA SER A 27 -10.86 4.51 -3.60
C SER A 27 -10.07 4.88 -4.85
N GLY A 28 -10.67 5.63 -5.78
CA GLY A 28 -10.04 6.04 -7.04
C GLY A 28 -9.82 4.93 -8.08
N LYS A 29 -10.26 3.67 -7.85
CA LYS A 29 -10.20 2.64 -8.91
C LYS A 29 -11.23 2.94 -9.99
N LYS A 30 -10.82 2.79 -11.25
CA LYS A 30 -11.65 2.88 -12.46
C LYS A 30 -12.21 1.52 -12.84
N GLU A 31 -13.22 1.51 -13.70
CA GLU A 31 -13.71 0.28 -14.30
C GLU A 31 -12.57 -0.44 -15.03
N GLY A 32 -12.46 -1.76 -14.84
CA GLY A 32 -11.39 -2.57 -15.41
C GLY A 32 -10.10 -2.66 -14.59
N GLN A 33 -9.94 -1.91 -13.50
CA GLN A 33 -8.73 -1.92 -12.66
C GLN A 33 -8.72 -2.96 -11.53
N ASP A 34 -9.57 -3.97 -11.61
CA ASP A 34 -9.59 -5.07 -10.65
C ASP A 34 -8.34 -5.95 -10.82
N SER A 35 -7.59 -6.11 -9.74
CA SER A 35 -6.58 -7.17 -9.62
C SER A 35 -7.25 -8.52 -9.35
N TYR A 36 -6.48 -9.60 -9.47
CA TYR A 36 -6.94 -10.94 -9.09
C TYR A 36 -7.51 -10.99 -7.66
N ILE A 37 -6.88 -10.27 -6.72
CA ILE A 37 -7.33 -10.24 -5.32
C ILE A 37 -8.69 -9.54 -5.18
N ASP A 38 -8.94 -8.49 -5.97
CA ASP A 38 -10.24 -7.81 -5.99
C ASP A 38 -11.33 -8.73 -6.54
N VAL A 39 -11.05 -9.42 -7.64
CA VAL A 39 -11.96 -10.40 -8.24
C VAL A 39 -12.25 -11.54 -7.26
N TRP A 40 -11.24 -12.08 -6.57
CA TRP A 40 -11.44 -13.13 -5.57
C TRP A 40 -12.31 -12.65 -4.41
N TYR A 41 -12.08 -11.45 -3.89
CA TYR A 41 -12.90 -10.88 -2.82
C TYR A 41 -14.35 -10.62 -3.25
N LYS A 42 -14.57 -10.13 -4.49
CA LYS A 42 -15.91 -9.91 -5.04
C LYS A 42 -16.69 -11.23 -5.19
N ASN A 43 -16.01 -12.29 -5.60
CA ASN A 43 -16.66 -13.59 -5.89
C ASN A 43 -16.78 -14.52 -4.67
N ASP A 44 -15.90 -14.41 -3.68
CA ASP A 44 -15.87 -15.35 -2.54
C ASP A 44 -15.62 -14.67 -1.19
N ARG A 45 -16.42 -13.63 -0.87
CA ARG A 45 -16.25 -12.85 0.36
C ARG A 45 -16.27 -13.67 1.66
N LYS A 46 -16.88 -14.85 1.67
CA LYS A 46 -16.99 -15.73 2.84
C LYS A 46 -15.68 -16.40 3.27
N VAL A 47 -14.68 -16.51 2.38
CA VAL A 47 -13.37 -17.06 2.76
C VAL A 47 -12.49 -16.03 3.47
N TRP A 48 -12.91 -14.76 3.47
CA TRP A 48 -12.21 -13.66 4.11
C TRP A 48 -12.65 -13.49 5.56
N HIS A 49 -11.69 -13.24 6.45
CA HIS A 49 -11.95 -13.12 7.89
C HIS A 49 -12.98 -12.03 8.18
N ASN A 50 -14.16 -12.41 8.68
CA ASN A 50 -15.30 -11.50 8.90
C ASN A 50 -15.68 -10.65 7.67
N GLY A 51 -15.35 -11.11 6.47
CA GLY A 51 -15.54 -10.36 5.23
C GLY A 51 -14.65 -9.11 5.10
N TYR A 52 -13.59 -8.96 5.90
CA TYR A 52 -12.58 -7.91 5.71
C TYR A 52 -11.65 -8.27 4.55
N GLY A 53 -11.43 -7.32 3.64
CA GLY A 53 -10.60 -7.54 2.46
C GLY A 53 -10.18 -6.23 1.80
N PRO A 54 -9.75 -6.27 0.52
CA PRO A 54 -9.10 -5.16 -0.17
C PRO A 54 -10.01 -3.96 -0.46
N ALA A 55 -11.32 -4.05 -0.19
CA ALA A 55 -12.26 -3.01 -0.56
C ALA A 55 -11.99 -1.66 0.12
N VAL A 56 -11.69 -1.69 1.41
CA VAL A 56 -11.33 -0.50 2.20
C VAL A 56 -9.88 -0.60 2.68
N ALA A 57 -9.43 -1.80 3.06
CA ALA A 57 -8.11 -2.00 3.64
C ALA A 57 -7.86 -1.08 4.85
N THR A 58 -6.75 -0.35 4.91
CA THR A 58 -6.50 0.68 5.93
C THR A 58 -6.86 2.09 5.47
N ASP A 59 -7.41 2.23 4.25
CA ASP A 59 -7.74 3.49 3.59
C ASP A 59 -6.52 4.39 3.32
N PHE A 60 -5.35 3.78 3.11
CA PHE A 60 -4.08 4.49 2.88
C PHE A 60 -4.16 5.42 1.66
N TYR A 61 -4.95 5.08 0.64
CA TYR A 61 -5.11 5.92 -0.55
C TYR A 61 -5.60 7.34 -0.22
N ASN A 62 -6.47 7.46 0.79
CA ASN A 62 -7.00 8.75 1.22
C ASN A 62 -6.28 9.32 2.46
N ARG A 63 -5.53 8.49 3.19
CA ARG A 63 -4.98 8.80 4.54
C ARG A 63 -3.46 8.68 4.65
N TYR A 64 -2.75 8.59 3.52
CA TYR A 64 -1.31 8.37 3.52
C TYR A 64 -0.54 9.47 4.25
N VAL A 65 -1.04 10.71 4.26
CA VAL A 65 -0.41 11.83 4.97
C VAL A 65 -0.39 11.56 6.47
N GLU A 66 -1.53 11.17 7.05
CA GLU A 66 -1.64 10.84 8.47
C GLU A 66 -0.82 9.59 8.81
N ASP A 67 -0.79 8.59 7.92
CA ASP A 67 0.01 7.39 8.13
C ASP A 67 1.53 7.71 8.11
N ILE A 68 1.99 8.60 7.23
CA ILE A 68 3.39 9.08 7.20
C ILE A 68 3.74 9.86 8.47
N ASP A 69 2.84 10.72 8.94
CA ASP A 69 3.04 11.47 10.20
C ASP A 69 3.23 10.51 11.38
N LEU A 70 2.44 9.44 11.44
CA LEU A 70 2.59 8.40 12.47
C LEU A 70 3.92 7.64 12.35
N MET A 71 4.37 7.33 11.12
CA MET A 71 5.68 6.70 10.90
C MET A 71 6.82 7.59 11.41
N GLN A 72 6.72 8.90 11.20
CA GLN A 72 7.68 9.88 11.71
C GLN A 72 7.67 9.92 13.25
N VAL A 73 6.50 9.92 13.88
CA VAL A 73 6.37 9.89 15.36
C VAL A 73 7.04 8.66 15.97
N VAL A 74 6.96 7.51 15.31
CA VAL A 74 7.60 6.25 15.75
C VAL A 74 9.12 6.24 15.48
N GLY A 75 9.64 7.19 14.71
CA GLY A 75 11.06 7.30 14.38
C GLY A 75 11.47 6.40 13.21
N LEU A 76 10.53 6.03 12.34
CA LEU A 76 10.86 5.35 11.08
C LEU A 76 11.53 6.35 10.12
N THR A 77 12.53 5.87 9.41
CA THR A 77 13.30 6.67 8.45
C THR A 77 12.95 6.34 7.00
N HIS A 78 12.39 5.17 6.75
CA HIS A 78 12.07 4.67 5.42
C HIS A 78 10.73 3.94 5.45
N TYR A 79 10.02 4.00 4.33
CA TYR A 79 8.81 3.24 4.10
C TYR A 79 8.91 2.52 2.76
N ARG A 80 8.69 1.22 2.76
CA ARG A 80 8.66 0.39 1.56
C ARG A 80 7.22 0.06 1.22
N SER A 81 6.76 0.49 0.06
CA SER A 81 5.47 0.09 -0.49
C SER A 81 5.64 -0.64 -1.84
N SER A 82 4.52 -1.00 -2.46
CA SER A 82 4.43 -1.53 -3.82
C SER A 82 3.52 -0.64 -4.64
N ILE A 83 3.79 -0.50 -5.94
CA ILE A 83 2.86 0.13 -6.88
C ILE A 83 1.79 -0.89 -7.28
N ASN A 84 0.53 -0.49 -7.28
CA ASN A 84 -0.60 -1.34 -7.65
C ASN A 84 -0.70 -1.46 -9.18
N TRP A 85 -0.21 -2.57 -9.75
CA TRP A 85 -0.19 -2.76 -11.20
C TRP A 85 -1.56 -2.60 -11.85
N SER A 86 -2.63 -3.15 -11.26
CA SER A 86 -3.97 -3.10 -11.87
C SER A 86 -4.55 -1.69 -11.91
N ARG A 87 -4.04 -0.77 -11.07
CA ARG A 87 -4.34 0.66 -11.15
C ARG A 87 -3.40 1.37 -12.13
N PHE A 88 -2.12 1.07 -12.07
CA PHE A 88 -1.09 1.80 -12.81
C PHE A 88 -1.09 1.52 -14.31
N MET A 89 -1.29 0.28 -14.74
CA MET A 89 -1.17 -0.10 -16.15
C MET A 89 -2.55 -0.22 -16.80
N LEU A 90 -2.85 0.64 -17.77
CA LEU A 90 -4.09 0.59 -18.55
C LEU A 90 -3.94 -0.32 -19.78
N ASP A 91 -2.78 -0.27 -20.45
CA ASP A 91 -2.44 -1.14 -21.56
C ASP A 91 -0.95 -1.51 -21.47
N TYR A 92 -0.67 -2.78 -21.15
CA TYR A 92 0.70 -3.25 -20.98
C TYR A 92 1.45 -3.43 -22.30
N GLU A 93 0.75 -3.63 -23.42
CA GLU A 93 1.36 -3.83 -24.75
C GLU A 93 1.81 -2.50 -25.33
N GLN A 94 1.00 -1.45 -25.13
CA GLN A 94 1.29 -0.09 -25.59
C GLN A 94 2.01 0.76 -24.53
N GLY A 95 2.16 0.25 -23.29
CA GLY A 95 2.79 0.97 -22.19
C GLY A 95 1.98 2.19 -21.72
N ILE A 96 0.65 2.13 -21.82
CA ILE A 96 -0.24 3.21 -21.41
C ILE A 96 -0.51 3.06 -19.91
N VAL A 97 -0.23 4.11 -19.15
CA VAL A 97 -0.40 4.15 -17.70
C VAL A 97 -1.58 5.04 -17.29
N ASP A 98 -2.07 4.83 -16.08
CA ASP A 98 -3.03 5.71 -15.44
C ASP A 98 -2.29 6.89 -14.79
N GLU A 99 -2.31 8.04 -15.47
CA GLU A 99 -1.64 9.26 -15.02
C GLU A 99 -2.18 9.80 -13.68
N GLU A 100 -3.44 9.52 -13.35
CA GLU A 100 -4.02 9.93 -12.06
C GLU A 100 -3.43 9.11 -10.92
N TYR A 101 -3.28 7.79 -11.12
CA TYR A 101 -2.63 6.93 -10.14
C TYR A 101 -1.11 7.18 -10.07
N ALA A 102 -0.46 7.46 -11.21
CA ALA A 102 0.95 7.86 -11.23
C ALA A 102 1.17 9.16 -10.41
N THR A 103 0.31 10.16 -10.61
CA THR A 103 0.33 11.40 -9.83
C THR A 103 0.07 11.17 -8.34
N TYR A 104 -0.70 10.15 -7.96
CA TYR A 104 -0.87 9.77 -6.56
C TYR A 104 0.41 9.17 -5.97
N VAL A 105 1.12 8.31 -6.71
CA VAL A 105 2.38 7.68 -6.26
C VAL A 105 3.52 8.69 -6.15
N ASP A 106 3.52 9.73 -6.99
CA ASP A 106 4.55 10.79 -7.00
C ASP A 106 4.44 11.79 -5.83
N LYS A 107 3.34 11.78 -5.06
CA LYS A 107 3.12 12.68 -3.91
C LYS A 107 3.80 12.18 -2.64
#